data_AF-V5G9V7-F1
#
_entry.id   AF-V5G9V7-F1
#
_cell.length_a   1.000
_cell.length_b   1.000
_cell.length_c   1.000
_cell.angle_alpha   90.00
_cell.angle_beta   90.00
_cell.angle_gamma   90.00
#
_symmetry.space_group_name_H-M   'P 1'
#
loop_
_entity.id
_entity.type
_entity.pdbx_description
1 polymer ?
#
loop_
_entity_poly.entity_id
_entity_poly.type
_entity_poly.pdbx_seq_one_letter_code
_entity_poly.pdbx_strand_id
1 'polypeptide(L)'
;FFEEHDKEVHIVSEFEQIKKAGFEKNSFYADSNKEKHIRGLLKSEVLKLISSTNVVILDALNCIKGYRYELFCGTKANRSTQCTVHAEINREQAWTFNTSRESEEEKYDRATFDALLMRYEEPDGRNRWDAPLFMIFPEQTLEKDAIYSSLFKK
;
A
#
# COMPACT_ATOMS: atom_id res chain seq x y z
N PHE A 1 17.42 0.92 -5.89
CA PHE A 1 17.26 -0.49 -6.33
C PHE A 1 16.58 -0.61 -7.69
N PHE A 2 15.27 -0.31 -7.87
CA PHE A 2 14.65 -0.43 -9.21
C PHE A 2 15.24 0.54 -10.22
N GLU A 3 15.50 1.78 -9.81
CA GLU A 3 16.17 2.79 -10.65
C GLU A 3 17.61 2.36 -11.01
N GLU A 4 18.31 1.65 -10.11
CA GLU A 4 19.64 1.05 -10.40
C GLU A 4 19.57 -0.08 -11.44
N HIS A 5 18.37 -0.58 -11.74
CA HIS A 5 18.09 -1.55 -12.81
C HIS A 5 17.37 -0.91 -14.01
N ASP A 6 17.57 0.40 -14.21
CA ASP A 6 17.02 1.18 -15.33
C ASP A 6 15.49 1.13 -15.43
N LYS A 7 14.80 1.04 -14.27
CA LYS A 7 13.34 1.15 -14.20
C LYS A 7 12.93 2.53 -13.71
N GLU A 8 12.02 3.16 -14.45
CA GLU A 8 11.26 4.30 -13.95
C GLU A 8 10.38 3.86 -12.78
N VAL A 9 10.37 4.63 -11.69
CA VAL A 9 9.58 4.32 -10.49
C VAL A 9 8.60 5.45 -10.22
N HIS A 10 7.33 5.11 -10.05
CA HIS A 10 6.31 6.01 -9.57
C HIS A 10 5.84 5.57 -8.18
N ILE A 11 5.73 6.52 -7.25
CA ILE A 11 5.17 6.29 -5.92
C ILE A 11 3.81 6.97 -5.85
N VAL A 12 2.77 6.17 -5.61
CA VAL A 12 1.40 6.63 -5.37
C VAL A 12 1.15 6.50 -3.88
N SER A 13 1.20 7.62 -3.16
CA SER A 13 1.06 7.67 -1.70
C SER A 13 -0.34 8.05 -1.26
N GLU A 14 -0.94 7.24 -0.38
CA GLU A 14 -2.24 7.54 0.25
C GLU A 14 -2.18 8.83 1.08
N PHE A 15 -1.12 9.03 1.85
CA PHE A 15 -0.98 10.21 2.70
C PHE A 15 -0.95 11.50 1.87
N GLU A 16 -0.21 11.51 0.76
CA GLU A 16 -0.19 12.64 -0.16
C GLU A 16 -1.55 12.88 -0.82
N GLN A 17 -2.30 11.83 -1.15
CA GLN A 17 -3.65 11.98 -1.70
C GLN A 17 -4.66 12.51 -0.66
N ILE A 18 -4.54 12.11 0.61
CA ILE A 18 -5.33 12.67 1.72
C ILE A 18 -5.05 14.18 1.84
N LYS A 19 -3.77 14.59 1.82
CA LYS A 19 -3.37 16.00 1.90
C LYS A 19 -3.85 16.82 0.70
N LYS A 20 -3.68 16.29 -0.53
CA LYS A 20 -4.16 16.94 -1.77
C LYS A 20 -5.68 17.14 -1.77
N ALA A 21 -6.44 16.22 -1.18
CA ALA A 21 -7.87 16.34 -1.02
C ALA A 21 -8.30 17.30 0.12
N GLY A 22 -7.34 17.86 0.87
CA GLY A 22 -7.61 18.76 1.99
C GLY A 22 -8.19 18.06 3.21
N PHE A 23 -7.96 16.75 3.36
CA PHE A 23 -8.43 16.00 4.52
C PHE A 23 -7.35 15.91 5.60
N GLU A 24 -7.78 15.94 6.87
CA GLU A 24 -6.94 15.60 8.01
C GLU A 24 -7.01 14.09 8.25
N LYS A 25 -5.88 13.47 8.62
CA LYS A 25 -5.68 12.02 8.63
C LYS A 25 -6.67 11.27 9.52
N ASN A 26 -6.90 11.70 10.76
CA ASN A 26 -7.77 11.01 11.71
C ASN A 26 -9.24 11.14 11.33
N SER A 27 -9.68 12.36 10.98
CA SER A 27 -11.02 12.63 10.48
C SER A 27 -11.30 12.02 9.10
N PHE A 28 -10.25 11.68 8.33
CA PHE A 28 -10.35 10.90 7.11
C PHE A 28 -10.73 9.45 7.40
N TYR A 29 -9.99 8.77 8.28
CA TYR A 29 -10.25 7.36 8.62
C TYR A 29 -11.51 7.13 9.48
N ALA A 30 -12.13 8.20 9.98
CA ALA A 30 -13.44 8.17 10.62
C ALA A 30 -14.62 8.24 9.61
N ASP A 31 -14.36 8.51 8.32
CA ASP A 31 -15.37 8.69 7.29
C ASP A 31 -15.17 7.72 6.12
N SER A 32 -16.00 6.68 6.07
CA SER A 32 -15.92 5.64 5.04
C SER A 32 -16.15 6.16 3.61
N ASN A 33 -16.86 7.28 3.42
CA ASN A 33 -17.03 7.89 2.11
C ASN A 33 -15.74 8.56 1.63
N LYS A 34 -15.01 9.23 2.54
CA LYS A 34 -13.68 9.78 2.22
C LYS A 34 -12.71 8.66 1.91
N GLU A 35 -12.68 7.60 2.72
CA GLU A 35 -11.83 6.43 2.45
C GLU A 35 -12.13 5.81 1.08
N LYS A 36 -13.42 5.66 0.72
CA LYS A 36 -13.83 5.17 -0.60
C LYS A 36 -13.38 6.09 -1.73
N HIS A 37 -13.48 7.41 -1.53
CA HIS A 37 -13.06 8.40 -2.51
C HIS A 37 -11.55 8.31 -2.79
N ILE A 38 -10.71 8.32 -1.73
CA ILE A 38 -9.25 8.24 -1.87
C ILE A 38 -8.82 6.90 -2.47
N ARG A 39 -9.42 5.77 -2.07
CA ARG A 39 -9.17 4.47 -2.73
C ARG A 39 -9.46 4.51 -4.24
N GLY A 40 -10.52 5.23 -4.64
CA GLY A 40 -10.84 5.46 -6.04
C GLY A 40 -9.76 6.25 -6.78
N LEU A 41 -9.25 7.33 -6.17
CA LEU A 41 -8.17 8.14 -6.73
C LEU A 41 -6.87 7.34 -6.86
N LEU A 42 -6.45 6.65 -5.79
CA LEU A 42 -5.25 5.81 -5.78
C LEU A 42 -5.30 4.75 -6.88
N LYS A 43 -6.43 4.05 -7.00
CA LYS A 43 -6.63 3.05 -8.07
C LYS A 43 -6.53 3.70 -9.44
N SER A 44 -7.18 4.86 -9.65
CA SER A 44 -7.14 5.55 -10.94
C SER A 44 -5.72 5.99 -11.30
N GLU A 45 -4.95 6.48 -10.34
CA GLU A 45 -3.57 6.92 -10.55
C GLU A 45 -2.65 5.76 -10.87
N VAL A 46 -2.72 4.66 -10.11
CA VAL A 46 -1.98 3.43 -10.40
C VAL A 46 -2.27 2.96 -11.82
N LEU A 47 -3.55 2.84 -12.20
CA LEU A 47 -3.92 2.33 -13.52
C LEU A 47 -3.53 3.26 -14.68
N LYS A 48 -3.32 4.56 -14.44
CA LYS A 48 -2.78 5.49 -15.43
C LYS A 48 -1.26 5.35 -15.62
N LEU A 49 -0.56 4.98 -14.54
CA LEU A 49 0.90 4.94 -14.51
C LEU A 49 1.47 3.58 -14.93
N ILE A 50 0.78 2.48 -14.66
CA ILE A 50 1.31 1.14 -14.97
C ILE A 50 1.62 0.97 -16.46
N SER A 51 2.83 0.47 -16.74
CA SER A 51 3.27 0.10 -18.08
C SER A 51 4.12 -1.17 -18.02
N SER A 52 4.61 -1.65 -19.16
CA SER A 52 5.53 -2.80 -19.21
C SER A 52 6.99 -2.44 -18.87
N THR A 53 7.32 -1.15 -18.71
CA THR A 53 8.70 -0.66 -18.58
C THR A 53 9.01 0.03 -17.26
N ASN A 54 7.99 0.34 -16.45
CA ASN A 54 8.14 1.03 -15.17
C ASN A 54 7.69 0.18 -13.99
N VAL A 55 7.86 0.72 -12.79
CA VAL A 55 7.36 0.20 -11.53
C VAL A 55 6.44 1.24 -10.91
N VAL A 56 5.27 0.81 -10.45
CA VAL A 56 4.38 1.64 -9.64
C VAL A 56 4.30 1.05 -8.24
N ILE A 57 4.69 1.83 -7.24
CA ILE A 57 4.59 1.49 -5.81
C ILE A 57 3.35 2.19 -5.26
N LEU A 58 2.35 1.41 -4.85
CA LEU A 58 1.19 1.92 -4.13
C LEU A 58 1.47 1.89 -2.63
N ASP A 59 1.92 3.02 -2.08
CA ASP A 59 2.18 3.22 -0.65
C ASP A 59 0.89 3.66 0.04
N ALA A 60 0.11 2.67 0.48
CA ALA A 60 -1.20 2.87 1.09
C ALA A 60 -1.51 1.72 2.06
N LEU A 61 -2.48 1.93 2.94
CA LEU A 61 -2.87 0.92 3.92
C LEU A 61 -3.37 -0.39 3.26
N ASN A 62 -4.10 -0.29 2.14
CA ASN A 62 -4.57 -1.44 1.35
C ASN A 62 -5.23 -2.57 2.17
N CYS A 63 -5.87 -2.21 3.29
CA CYS A 63 -6.33 -3.16 4.32
C CYS A 63 -7.62 -3.90 3.97
N ILE A 64 -8.23 -3.65 2.81
CA ILE A 64 -9.48 -4.26 2.38
C ILE A 64 -9.17 -5.25 1.25
N LYS A 65 -9.47 -6.52 1.46
CA LYS A 65 -9.32 -7.62 0.49
C LYS A 65 -10.04 -7.34 -0.82
N GLY A 66 -11.26 -6.81 -0.74
CA GLY A 66 -12.02 -6.40 -1.93
C GLY A 66 -11.28 -5.36 -2.77
N TYR A 67 -10.59 -4.42 -2.13
CA TYR A 67 -9.80 -3.41 -2.84
C TYR A 67 -8.53 -3.98 -3.47
N ARG A 68 -7.81 -4.86 -2.76
CA ARG A 68 -6.67 -5.60 -3.34
C ARG A 68 -7.09 -6.45 -4.54
N TYR A 69 -8.26 -7.07 -4.48
CA TYR A 69 -8.84 -7.78 -5.63
C TYR A 69 -9.14 -6.86 -6.82
N GLU A 70 -9.70 -5.67 -6.58
CA GLU A 70 -9.92 -4.68 -7.64
C GLU A 70 -8.60 -4.23 -8.30
N LEU A 71 -7.56 -3.98 -7.51
CA LEU A 71 -6.22 -3.64 -8.02
C LEU A 71 -5.66 -4.77 -8.88
N PHE A 72 -5.74 -6.01 -8.41
CA PHE A 72 -5.35 -7.20 -9.18
C PHE A 72 -6.08 -7.32 -10.52
N CYS A 73 -7.39 -7.08 -10.53
CA CYS A 73 -8.16 -7.10 -11.78
C CYS A 73 -7.67 -6.00 -12.74
N GLY A 74 -7.36 -4.81 -12.21
CA GLY A 74 -6.84 -3.69 -12.97
C GLY A 74 -5.45 -3.94 -13.56
N THR A 75 -4.50 -4.47 -12.79
CA THR A 75 -3.16 -4.82 -13.29
C THR A 75 -3.23 -5.91 -14.35
N LYS A 76 -4.06 -6.94 -14.13
CA LYS A 76 -4.30 -8.01 -15.11
C LYS A 76 -4.91 -7.50 -16.41
N ALA A 77 -5.89 -6.60 -16.36
CA ALA A 77 -6.50 -6.00 -17.54
C ALA A 77 -5.47 -5.22 -18.38
N ASN A 78 -4.49 -4.60 -17.71
CA ASN A 78 -3.39 -3.87 -18.34
C ASN A 78 -2.18 -4.77 -18.68
N ARG A 79 -2.30 -6.10 -18.53
CA ARG A 79 -1.22 -7.08 -18.77
C ARG A 79 0.05 -6.80 -17.96
N SER A 80 -0.10 -6.13 -16.82
CA SER A 80 0.98 -5.84 -15.87
C SER A 80 1.08 -6.95 -14.81
N THR A 81 2.31 -7.23 -14.38
CA THR A 81 2.59 -8.09 -13.21
C THR A 81 2.43 -7.28 -11.93
N GLN A 82 2.14 -7.98 -10.83
CA GLN A 82 2.09 -7.36 -9.51
C GLN A 82 2.58 -8.33 -8.45
N CYS A 83 2.92 -7.80 -7.29
CA CYS A 83 3.13 -8.53 -6.05
C CYS A 83 2.59 -7.71 -4.88
N THR A 84 2.36 -8.38 -3.75
CA THR A 84 2.00 -7.73 -2.49
C THR A 84 3.20 -7.73 -1.57
N VAL A 85 3.50 -6.58 -0.97
CA VAL A 85 4.47 -6.48 0.13
C VAL A 85 3.69 -6.20 1.41
N HIS A 86 3.78 -7.12 2.37
CA HIS A 86 3.16 -7.01 3.69
C HIS A 86 4.22 -6.62 4.72
N ALA A 87 4.19 -5.35 5.14
CA ALA A 87 5.00 -4.84 6.24
C ALA A 87 4.34 -5.22 7.57
N GLU A 88 4.66 -6.43 8.05
CA GLU A 88 4.13 -7.00 9.28
C GLU A 88 4.83 -6.37 10.50
N ILE A 89 4.05 -6.06 11.54
CA ILE A 89 4.55 -5.40 12.74
C ILE A 89 3.60 -5.65 13.91
N ASN A 90 4.16 -5.91 15.10
CA ASN A 90 3.33 -6.07 16.28
C ASN A 90 2.65 -4.75 16.69
N ARG A 91 1.48 -4.85 17.31
CA ARG A 91 0.63 -3.70 17.69
C ARG A 91 1.38 -2.64 18.53
N GLU A 92 2.15 -3.06 19.52
CA GLU A 92 2.83 -2.14 20.43
C GLU A 92 3.99 -1.40 19.75
N GLN A 93 4.74 -2.08 18.89
CA GLN A 93 5.80 -1.49 18.09
C GLN A 93 5.22 -0.53 17.03
N ALA A 94 4.11 -0.90 16.39
CA ALA A 94 3.39 -0.02 15.47
C ALA A 94 2.89 1.26 16.15
N TRP A 95 2.37 1.14 17.38
CA TRP A 95 1.98 2.32 18.18
C TRP A 95 3.19 3.17 18.56
N THR A 96 4.31 2.56 18.92
CA THR A 96 5.57 3.26 19.21
C THR A 96 6.07 4.03 17.98
N PHE A 97 6.04 3.42 16.80
CA PHE A 97 6.42 4.06 15.53
C PHE A 97 5.47 5.21 15.19
N ASN A 98 4.18 5.07 15.49
CA ASN A 98 3.21 6.13 15.32
C ASN A 98 3.52 7.34 16.22
N THR A 99 3.76 7.12 17.52
CA THR A 99 4.02 8.22 18.46
C THR A 99 5.38 8.88 18.25
N SER A 100 6.35 8.17 17.67
CA SER A 100 7.68 8.69 17.35
C SER A 100 7.75 9.53 16.07
N ARG A 101 6.65 9.69 15.31
CA ARG A 101 6.63 10.56 14.14
C ARG A 101 6.87 12.01 14.52
N GLU A 102 7.55 12.76 13.66
CA GLU A 102 7.85 14.17 13.91
C GLU A 102 6.62 15.06 13.74
N SER A 103 5.83 14.81 12.68
CA SER A 103 4.62 15.57 12.38
C SER A 103 3.40 14.97 13.07
N GLU A 104 2.67 15.78 13.82
CA GLU A 104 1.37 15.40 14.41
C GLU A 104 0.33 15.05 13.32
N GLU A 105 0.40 15.67 12.14
CA GLU A 105 -0.51 15.39 11.01
C GLU A 105 -0.34 13.96 10.46
N GLU A 106 0.81 13.34 10.70
CA GLU A 106 1.07 11.96 10.30
C GLU A 106 0.67 10.94 11.36
N LYS A 107 0.38 11.39 12.59
CA LYS A 107 0.03 10.49 13.69
C LYS A 107 -1.43 10.09 13.62
N TYR A 108 -1.66 8.82 13.91
CA TYR A 108 -2.97 8.32 14.28
C TYR A 108 -3.23 8.65 15.75
N ASP A 109 -4.41 9.17 16.06
CA ASP A 109 -4.93 9.14 17.42
C ASP A 109 -5.24 7.68 17.83
N ARG A 110 -5.40 7.45 19.13
CA ARG A 110 -5.56 6.08 19.64
C ARG A 110 -6.85 5.43 19.14
N ALA A 111 -7.93 6.19 19.01
CA ALA A 111 -9.23 5.67 18.57
C ALA A 111 -9.16 5.21 17.10
N THR A 112 -8.59 6.04 16.24
CA THR A 112 -8.37 5.76 14.81
C THR A 112 -7.45 4.57 14.61
N PHE A 113 -6.32 4.53 15.33
CA PHE A 113 -5.37 3.42 15.27
C PHE A 113 -6.03 2.08 15.63
N ASP A 114 -6.73 2.03 16.77
CA ASP A 114 -7.40 0.80 17.22
C ASP A 114 -8.54 0.40 16.27
N ALA A 115 -9.30 1.36 15.75
CA ALA A 115 -10.36 1.10 14.77
C ALA A 115 -9.83 0.58 13.42
N LEU A 116 -8.63 0.98 13.00
CA LEU A 116 -7.98 0.48 11.79
C LEU A 116 -7.53 -0.97 11.96
N LEU A 117 -6.92 -1.29 13.10
CA LEU A 117 -6.51 -2.67 13.42
C LEU A 117 -7.70 -3.64 13.44
N MET A 118 -8.83 -3.23 14.03
CA MET A 118 -10.02 -4.08 14.13
C MET A 118 -10.66 -4.42 12.78
N ARG A 119 -10.43 -3.62 11.74
CA ARG A 119 -10.96 -3.83 10.38
C ARG A 119 -9.90 -4.26 9.36
N TYR A 120 -8.68 -4.54 9.81
CA TYR A 120 -7.58 -4.93 8.94
C TYR A 120 -7.78 -6.36 8.43
N GLU A 121 -7.79 -6.54 7.11
CA GLU A 121 -7.87 -7.85 6.47
C GLU A 121 -6.49 -8.27 5.93
N GLU A 122 -5.81 -9.16 6.66
CA GLU A 122 -4.45 -9.63 6.33
C GLU A 122 -4.37 -10.21 4.90
N PRO A 123 -3.31 -9.89 4.13
CA PRO A 123 -3.09 -10.52 2.83
C PRO A 123 -2.78 -12.01 2.97
N ASP A 124 -3.33 -12.83 2.08
CA ASP A 124 -3.14 -14.29 2.10
C ASP A 124 -2.58 -14.75 0.77
N GLY A 125 -1.33 -15.21 0.75
CA GLY A 125 -0.61 -15.64 -0.45
C GLY A 125 -1.24 -16.82 -1.22
N ARG A 126 -2.25 -17.50 -0.66
CA ARG A 126 -3.07 -18.49 -1.40
C ARG A 126 -4.06 -17.82 -2.35
N ASN A 127 -4.41 -16.56 -2.09
CA ASN A 127 -5.25 -15.78 -2.97
C ASN A 127 -4.45 -15.23 -4.15
N ARG A 128 -4.95 -15.44 -5.36
CA ARG A 128 -4.29 -14.97 -6.59
C ARG A 128 -4.07 -13.45 -6.65
N TRP A 129 -4.90 -12.67 -5.97
CA TRP A 129 -4.78 -11.21 -5.93
C TRP A 129 -3.76 -10.71 -4.90
N ASP A 130 -3.42 -11.53 -3.90
CA ASP A 130 -2.36 -11.20 -2.93
C ASP A 130 -1.02 -11.81 -3.34
N ALA A 131 -1.01 -12.85 -4.18
CA ALA A 131 0.20 -13.52 -4.65
C ALA A 131 0.87 -12.82 -5.86
N PRO A 132 2.21 -12.81 -5.96
CA PRO A 132 3.19 -13.24 -4.94
C PRO A 132 3.18 -12.32 -3.71
N LEU A 133 3.27 -12.91 -2.51
CA LEU A 133 3.24 -12.20 -1.24
C LEU A 133 4.62 -12.22 -0.58
N PHE A 134 5.18 -11.04 -0.33
CA PHE A 134 6.44 -10.83 0.38
C PHE A 134 6.14 -10.23 1.74
N MET A 135 6.43 -10.95 2.82
CA MET A 135 6.27 -10.45 4.19
C MET A 135 7.61 -9.91 4.69
N ILE A 136 7.58 -8.78 5.40
CA ILE A 136 8.76 -8.14 5.96
C ILE A 136 8.46 -7.60 7.36
N PHE A 137 9.37 -7.83 8.30
CA PHE A 137 9.34 -7.25 9.65
C PHE A 137 10.33 -6.07 9.76
N PRO A 138 10.18 -5.13 10.73
CA PRO A 138 10.99 -3.91 10.78
C PRO A 138 12.51 -4.12 10.81
N GLU A 139 12.98 -5.20 11.43
CA GLU A 139 14.41 -5.51 11.56
C GLU A 139 14.97 -6.32 10.37
N GLN A 140 14.13 -6.67 9.40
CA GLN A 140 14.51 -7.48 8.26
C GLN A 140 14.79 -6.65 7.01
N THR A 141 15.62 -7.22 6.13
CA THR A 141 15.89 -6.63 4.82
C THR A 141 14.90 -7.19 3.80
N LEU A 142 14.25 -6.30 3.04
CA LEU A 142 13.35 -6.69 1.97
C LEU A 142 14.07 -7.50 0.88
N GLU A 143 13.48 -8.62 0.43
CA GLU A 143 14.00 -9.46 -0.66
C GLU A 143 13.81 -8.80 -2.04
N LYS A 144 14.55 -7.71 -2.28
CA LYS A 144 14.43 -6.87 -3.47
C LYS A 144 14.60 -7.64 -4.79
N ASP A 145 15.54 -8.59 -4.84
CA ASP A 145 15.80 -9.42 -6.03
C ASP A 145 14.64 -10.37 -6.36
N ALA A 146 13.99 -10.94 -5.33
CA ALA A 146 12.84 -11.81 -5.49
C ALA A 146 11.62 -11.01 -5.98
N ILE A 147 11.40 -9.82 -5.42
CA ILE A 147 10.39 -8.88 -5.89
C ILE A 147 10.65 -8.51 -7.35
N TYR A 148 11.87 -8.11 -7.70
CA TYR A 148 12.24 -7.78 -9.08
C TYR A 148 11.98 -8.94 -10.03
N SER A 149 12.36 -10.15 -9.64
CA SER A 149 12.13 -11.35 -10.44
C SER A 149 10.64 -11.60 -10.64
N SER A 150 9.80 -11.44 -9.62
CA SER A 150 8.35 -11.60 -9.73
C SER A 150 7.68 -10.60 -10.69
N LEU A 151 8.25 -9.38 -10.80
CA LEU A 151 7.72 -8.33 -11.67
C LEU A 151 8.21 -8.48 -13.12
N PHE A 152 9.49 -8.82 -13.34
CA PHE A 152 10.11 -8.72 -14.67
C PHE A 152 10.59 -10.03 -15.27
N LYS A 153 10.82 -11.07 -14.47
CA LYS A 153 11.35 -12.36 -14.92
C LYS A 153 10.25 -13.42 -14.81
N LYS A 154 9.45 -13.54 -15.88
CA LYS A 154 8.55 -14.68 -16.07
C LYS A 154 9.24 -15.78 -16.86
#